data_AF-A0A3B9STC0-F1
#
_entry.id   AF-A0A3B9STC0-F1
#
_cell.length_a   1.000
_cell.length_b   1.000
_cell.length_c   1.000
_cell.angle_alpha   90.00
_cell.angle_beta   90.00
_cell.angle_gamma   90.00
#
_symmetry.space_group_name_H-M   'P 1'
#
loop_
_entity.id
_entity.type
_entity.pdbx_description
1 polymer ?
#
loop_
_entity_poly.entity_id
_entity_poly.type
_entity_poly.pdbx_seq_one_letter_code
_entity_poly.pdbx_strand_id
1 'polypeptide(L)'
;MDPVVFLPVPPFPDISGHWAIEEIETAYVLGIVEGLPDGTFHPNDPIIRSETVTLMCRALGRGPLFEGPVIQHFPDCAPPDWYYGWGEESFATHKGVRMASGNEKLIEYVPSPPVW
;
A
#
# COMPACT_ATOMS: atom_id res chain seq x y z
N MET A 1 24.13 -20.35 5.02
CA MET A 1 23.10 -20.56 3.99
C MET A 1 21.83 -20.01 4.59
N ASP A 2 21.31 -18.92 4.05
CA ASP A 2 19.98 -18.45 4.46
C ASP A 2 18.97 -19.57 4.15
N PRO A 3 18.07 -19.92 5.08
CA PRO A 3 17.01 -20.87 4.77
C PRO A 3 16.25 -20.29 3.58
N VAL A 4 16.05 -21.10 2.55
CA VAL A 4 15.14 -20.76 1.46
C VAL A 4 13.79 -20.48 2.10
N VAL A 5 13.46 -19.20 2.28
CA VAL A 5 12.15 -18.76 2.74
C VAL A 5 11.20 -19.13 1.62
N PHE A 6 10.46 -20.22 1.81
CA PHE A 6 9.29 -20.51 0.99
C PHE A 6 8.29 -19.39 1.28
N LEU A 7 8.31 -18.35 0.46
CA LEU A 7 7.30 -17.31 0.50
C LEU A 7 5.98 -18.02 0.16
N PRO A 8 4.93 -17.91 1.00
CA PRO A 8 3.67 -18.57 0.70
C PRO A 8 3.17 -17.97 -0.61
N VAL A 9 3.20 -18.73 -1.70
CA VAL A 9 2.45 -18.38 -2.90
C VAL A 9 0.99 -18.32 -2.45
N PRO A 10 0.29 -17.20 -2.60
CA PRO A 10 -1.16 -17.20 -2.52
C PRO A 10 -1.64 -17.59 -3.90
N PRO A 11 -2.13 -18.82 -4.10
CA PRO A 11 -2.69 -19.15 -5.39
C PRO A 11 -4.10 -18.60 -5.39
N PHE A 12 -4.25 -17.29 -5.66
CA PHE A 12 -5.55 -16.68 -5.91
C PHE A 12 -6.24 -17.52 -6.98
N PRO A 13 -7.30 -18.28 -6.69
CA PRO A 13 -7.78 -19.30 -7.63
C PRO A 13 -8.25 -18.69 -8.97
N ASP A 14 -8.63 -17.42 -8.93
CA ASP A 14 -9.19 -16.62 -10.02
C ASP A 14 -8.14 -15.98 -10.94
N ILE A 15 -6.83 -16.15 -10.68
CA ILE A 15 -5.76 -15.71 -11.60
C ILE A 15 -5.29 -16.82 -12.55
N SER A 16 -5.79 -18.04 -12.40
CA SER A 16 -5.38 -19.19 -13.22
C SER A 16 -5.66 -18.94 -14.71
N GLY A 17 -4.63 -19.01 -15.54
CA GLY A 17 -4.72 -18.73 -16.97
C GLY A 17 -4.85 -17.25 -17.34
N HIS A 18 -4.77 -16.34 -16.36
CA HIS A 18 -4.71 -14.90 -16.60
C HIS A 18 -3.31 -14.51 -17.10
N TRP A 19 -3.24 -13.57 -18.05
CA TRP A 19 -1.96 -13.16 -18.64
C TRP A 19 -1.00 -12.52 -17.63
N ALA A 20 -1.54 -11.92 -16.56
CA ALA A 20 -0.78 -11.22 -15.53
C ALA A 20 -0.40 -12.08 -14.31
N ILE A 21 -0.51 -13.41 -14.42
CA ILE A 21 -0.32 -14.32 -13.27
C ILE A 21 1.06 -14.12 -12.60
N GLU A 22 2.13 -14.03 -13.38
CA GLU A 22 3.49 -13.90 -12.87
C GLU A 22 3.71 -12.54 -12.18
N GLU A 23 3.12 -11.47 -12.72
CA GLU A 23 3.17 -10.12 -12.14
C GLU A 23 2.41 -10.05 -10.81
N ILE A 24 1.24 -10.69 -10.74
CA ILE A 24 0.41 -10.73 -9.51
C ILE A 24 1.14 -11.51 -8.42
N GLU A 25 1.67 -12.69 -8.75
CA GLU A 25 2.44 -13.52 -7.81
C GLU A 25 3.69 -12.77 -7.31
N THR A 26 4.41 -12.11 -8.20
CA THR A 26 5.58 -11.29 -7.85
C THR A 26 5.20 -10.14 -6.92
N ALA A 27 4.16 -9.38 -7.27
CA ALA A 27 3.70 -8.26 -6.47
C ALA A 27 3.25 -8.71 -5.07
N TYR A 28 2.60 -9.87 -4.96
CA TYR A 28 2.24 -10.40 -3.65
C TYR A 28 3.45 -10.80 -2.83
N VAL A 29 4.40 -11.51 -3.44
CA VAL A 29 5.64 -11.94 -2.77
C VAL A 29 6.42 -10.74 -2.23
N LEU A 30 6.36 -9.61 -2.93
CA LEU A 30 6.96 -8.34 -2.51
C LEU A 30 6.12 -7.56 -1.49
N GLY A 31 4.93 -8.05 -1.12
CA GLY A 31 4.01 -7.37 -0.21
C GLY A 31 3.37 -6.11 -0.79
N ILE A 32 3.35 -6.00 -2.12
CA ILE A 32 2.78 -4.85 -2.85
C ILE A 32 1.26 -4.99 -2.96
N VAL A 33 0.79 -6.20 -3.25
CA VAL A 33 -0.63 -6.54 -3.31
C VAL A 33 -0.98 -7.60 -2.29
N GLU A 34 -2.25 -7.62 -1.90
CA GLU A 34 -2.86 -8.61 -1.02
C GLU A 34 -4.15 -9.09 -1.69
N GLY A 35 -4.61 -10.29 -1.34
CA GLY A 35 -5.91 -10.78 -1.79
C GLY A 35 -7.06 -10.20 -0.99
N LEU A 36 -8.26 -10.43 -1.48
CA LEU A 36 -9.50 -10.09 -0.78
C LEU A 36 -9.77 -11.09 0.37
N PRO A 37 -10.64 -10.75 1.34
CA PRO A 37 -10.97 -11.63 2.46
C PRO A 37 -11.52 -13.01 2.06
N ASP A 38 -12.04 -13.14 0.84
CA ASP A 38 -12.54 -14.40 0.28
C ASP A 38 -11.45 -15.27 -0.38
N GLY A 39 -10.21 -14.78 -0.42
CA GLY A 39 -9.06 -15.49 -0.96
C GLY A 39 -8.82 -15.29 -2.46
N THR A 40 -9.51 -14.36 -3.10
CA THR A 40 -9.37 -14.03 -4.54
C THR A 40 -8.57 -12.75 -4.78
N PHE A 41 -8.28 -12.43 -6.05
CA PHE A 41 -7.56 -11.20 -6.45
C PHE A 41 -8.39 -10.24 -7.31
N HIS A 42 -9.34 -10.75 -8.07
CA HIS A 42 -10.16 -10.05 -9.06
C HIS A 42 -9.33 -9.34 -10.16
N PRO A 43 -8.52 -10.07 -10.95
CA PRO A 43 -7.57 -9.47 -11.90
C PRO A 43 -8.20 -8.67 -13.05
N ASN A 44 -9.50 -8.82 -13.29
CA ASN A 44 -10.24 -8.15 -14.36
C ASN A 44 -11.12 -6.99 -13.85
N ASP A 45 -11.24 -6.83 -12.53
CA ASP A 45 -12.04 -5.75 -11.97
C ASP A 45 -11.29 -4.41 -12.11
N PRO A 46 -12.02 -3.29 -12.30
CA PRO A 46 -11.39 -1.99 -12.30
C PRO A 46 -10.88 -1.65 -10.89
N ILE A 47 -9.58 -1.32 -10.80
CA ILE A 47 -8.98 -0.82 -9.56
C ILE A 47 -9.53 0.58 -9.22
N ILE A 48 -9.78 0.85 -7.94
CA ILE A 48 -10.19 2.18 -7.47
C ILE A 48 -9.01 3.03 -6.98
N ARG A 49 -9.25 4.33 -6.77
CA ARG A 49 -8.19 5.29 -6.39
C ARG A 49 -7.48 4.93 -5.09
N SER A 50 -8.21 4.47 -4.07
CA SER A 50 -7.65 4.09 -2.77
C SER A 50 -6.74 2.86 -2.86
N GLU A 51 -7.14 1.85 -3.62
CA GLU A 51 -6.32 0.66 -3.92
C GLU A 51 -5.05 1.05 -4.68
N THR A 52 -5.19 1.92 -5.69
CA THR A 52 -4.06 2.40 -6.50
C THR A 52 -3.01 3.10 -5.64
N VAL A 53 -3.42 4.03 -4.75
CA VAL A 53 -2.51 4.72 -3.83
C VAL A 53 -1.84 3.75 -2.88
N THR A 54 -2.58 2.77 -2.37
CA THR A 54 -2.06 1.75 -1.45
C THR A 54 -0.97 0.92 -2.12
N LEU A 55 -1.22 0.46 -3.36
CA LEU A 55 -0.26 -0.30 -4.16
C LEU A 55 1.02 0.51 -4.40
N MET A 56 0.90 1.78 -4.77
CA MET A 56 2.05 2.66 -5.03
C MET A 56 2.88 2.90 -3.77
N CYS A 57 2.24 3.20 -2.64
CA CYS A 57 2.93 3.39 -1.37
C CYS A 57 3.68 2.11 -0.94
N ARG A 58 3.06 0.93 -1.06
CA ARG A 58 3.71 -0.35 -0.76
C ARG A 58 4.88 -0.63 -1.69
N ALA A 59 4.73 -0.41 -3.00
CA ALA A 59 5.81 -0.56 -3.98
C ALA A 59 7.01 0.34 -3.70
N LEU A 60 6.77 1.53 -3.13
CA LEU A 60 7.80 2.47 -2.70
C LEU A 60 8.35 2.16 -1.28
N GLY A 61 7.90 1.08 -0.64
CA GLY A 61 8.33 0.68 0.70
C GLY A 61 7.82 1.59 1.82
N ARG A 62 6.74 2.32 1.58
CA ARG A 62 6.12 3.26 2.52
C ARG A 62 5.04 2.59 3.36
N GLY A 63 4.74 3.19 4.51
CA GLY A 63 3.67 2.74 5.40
C GLY A 63 2.49 3.71 5.40
N PRO A 64 1.29 3.31 5.86
CA PRO A 64 0.20 4.27 6.01
C PRO A 64 0.50 5.22 7.17
N LEU A 65 0.24 6.51 6.94
CA LEU A 65 0.51 7.59 7.90
C LEU A 65 -0.61 7.70 8.94
N PHE A 66 -0.47 6.97 10.04
CA PHE A 66 -1.46 6.97 11.14
C PHE A 66 -0.93 7.58 12.45
N GLU A 67 0.39 7.72 12.58
CA GLU A 67 1.02 8.10 13.84
C GLU A 67 1.64 9.50 13.78
N GLY A 68 1.54 10.26 14.88
CA GLY A 68 2.03 11.63 14.97
C GLY A 68 0.92 12.67 14.75
N PRO A 69 1.29 13.96 14.55
CA PRO A 69 0.32 15.04 14.35
C PRO A 69 -0.21 15.06 12.90
N VAL A 70 -0.77 13.94 12.44
CA VAL A 70 -1.34 13.80 11.09
C VAL A 70 -2.60 14.67 10.97
N ILE A 71 -2.59 15.57 9.99
CA ILE A 71 -3.72 16.43 9.62
C ILE A 71 -4.45 15.74 8.47
N GLN A 72 -5.78 15.64 8.57
CA GLN A 72 -6.61 15.20 7.46
C GLN A 72 -6.64 16.28 6.38
N HIS A 73 -6.19 15.96 5.16
CA HIS A 73 -6.18 16.90 4.04
C HIS A 73 -7.43 16.79 3.16
N PHE A 74 -8.05 15.62 3.10
CA PHE A 74 -9.19 15.34 2.22
C PHE A 74 -10.44 14.99 3.04
N PRO A 75 -11.55 15.73 2.91
CA PRO A 75 -12.75 15.49 3.72
C PRO A 75 -13.43 14.14 3.44
N ASP A 76 -13.18 13.53 2.28
CA ASP A 76 -13.69 12.24 1.80
C ASP A 76 -12.70 11.07 1.99
N CYS A 77 -11.59 11.33 2.67
CA CYS A 77 -10.61 10.34 3.10
C CYS A 77 -10.38 10.58 4.60
N ALA A 78 -11.11 9.87 5.46
CA ALA A 78 -11.14 10.14 6.89
C ALA A 78 -11.11 8.83 7.69
N PRO A 79 -10.63 8.82 8.95
CA PRO A 79 -10.88 7.68 9.83
C PRO A 79 -12.40 7.44 9.99
N PRO A 80 -12.88 6.18 9.98
CA PRO A 80 -12.11 4.94 10.04
C PRO A 80 -11.84 4.27 8.68
N ASP A 81 -11.90 5.00 7.56
CA ASP A 81 -11.64 4.43 6.25
C ASP A 81 -10.25 3.80 6.19
N TRP A 82 -10.19 2.55 5.72
CA TRP A 82 -8.96 1.76 5.71
C TRP A 82 -7.82 2.41 4.92
N TYR A 83 -8.18 3.23 3.92
CA TYR A 83 -7.23 3.91 3.05
C TYR A 83 -6.79 5.29 3.55
N TYR A 84 -7.32 5.77 4.68
CA TYR A 84 -7.02 7.11 5.20
C TYR A 84 -5.51 7.38 5.28
N GLY A 85 -4.78 6.53 6.00
CA GLY A 85 -3.34 6.70 6.19
C GLY A 85 -2.53 6.60 4.90
N TRP A 86 -2.99 5.81 3.92
CA TRP A 86 -2.34 5.74 2.60
C TRP A 86 -2.58 7.00 1.77
N GLY A 87 -3.78 7.59 1.86
CA GLY A 87 -4.08 8.88 1.26
C GLY A 87 -3.19 9.98 1.80
N GLU A 88 -3.07 10.09 3.13
CA GLU A 88 -2.21 11.07 3.78
C GLU A 88 -0.72 10.87 3.44
N GLU A 89 -0.26 9.62 3.41
CA GLU A 89 1.10 9.26 3.01
C GLU A 89 1.41 9.72 1.58
N SER A 90 0.48 9.52 0.65
CA SER A 90 0.68 9.82 -0.76
C SER A 90 0.70 11.32 -1.09
N PHE A 91 0.12 12.16 -0.23
CA PHE A 91 -0.04 13.59 -0.47
C PHE A 91 0.97 14.45 0.28
N ALA A 92 1.19 14.16 1.57
CA ALA A 92 1.99 15.02 2.42
C ALA A 92 3.48 14.93 2.09
N THR A 93 4.12 16.04 1.75
CA THR A 93 5.59 16.11 1.78
C THR A 93 6.03 16.14 3.24
N HIS A 94 6.73 15.10 3.71
CA HIS A 94 7.07 14.97 5.12
C HIS A 94 8.33 14.15 5.37
N LYS A 95 8.86 14.27 6.59
CA LYS A 95 9.79 13.29 7.16
C LYS A 95 9.00 12.32 8.03
N GLY A 96 9.19 11.04 7.78
CA GLY A 96 8.56 9.97 8.54
C GLY A 96 9.58 8.93 9.00
N VAL A 97 9.17 8.09 9.94
CA VAL A 97 9.87 6.88 10.33
C VAL A 97 8.94 5.69 10.20
N ARG A 98 9.42 4.62 9.56
CA ARG A 98 8.67 3.37 9.46
C ARG A 98 8.72 2.63 10.80
N MET A 99 7.56 2.35 11.35
CA MET A 99 7.37 1.72 12.65
C MET A 99 7.40 0.19 12.49
N ALA A 100 7.65 -0.53 13.60
CA ALA A 100 7.61 -1.99 13.62
C ALA A 100 6.23 -2.57 13.25
N SER A 101 5.16 -1.78 13.42
CA SER A 101 3.79 -2.11 12.98
C SER A 101 3.62 -2.11 11.46
N GLY A 102 4.58 -1.55 10.71
CA GLY A 102 4.47 -1.29 9.27
C GLY A 102 3.89 0.09 8.93
N ASN A 103 3.27 0.78 9.90
CA ASN A 103 2.80 2.16 9.76
C ASN A 103 3.96 3.14 9.64
N GLU A 104 3.68 4.29 9.05
CA GLU A 104 4.59 5.44 9.07
C GLU A 104 4.16 6.41 10.16
N LYS A 105 5.15 6.90 10.93
CA LYS A 105 4.95 7.96 11.91
C LYS A 105 5.50 9.27 11.35
N LEU A 106 4.63 10.27 11.26
CA LEU A 106 4.98 11.64 10.91
C LEU A 106 5.94 12.22 11.97
N ILE A 107 7.10 12.70 11.53
CA ILE A 107 8.03 13.49 12.35
C ILE A 107 7.75 14.98 12.16
N GLU A 108 7.77 15.44 10.90
CA GLU A 108 7.47 16.83 10.54
C GLU A 108 7.01 16.94 9.09
N TYR A 109 6.11 17.90 8.82
CA TYR A 109 5.80 18.32 7.46
C TYR A 109 6.96 19.14 6.88
N VAL A 110 7.27 18.90 5.61
CA VAL A 110 8.30 19.64 4.88
C VAL A 110 7.60 20.48 3.82
N PRO A 111 7.97 21.76 3.62
CA PRO A 111 7.44 22.55 2.52
C PRO A 111 7.65 21.83 1.19
N SER A 112 6.62 21.76 0.36
CA SER A 112 6.77 21.25 -0.99
C SER A 112 7.83 22.08 -1.73
N PRO A 113 8.72 21.44 -2.53
CA PRO A 113 9.64 22.19 -3.36
C PRO A 113 8.84 23.11 -4.31
N PRO A 114 9.43 24.22 -4.79
CA PRO A 114 8.79 25.05 -5.78
C PRO A 114 8.37 24.19 -6.97
N VAL A 115 7.08 24.22 -7.31
CA VAL A 115 6.61 23.71 -8.60
C VAL A 115 7.31 24.53 -9.69
N TRP A 116 8.11 23.85 -10.50
CA TRP A 116 8.82 24.43 -11.64
C TRP A 116 7.85 24.74 -12.79
#